data_AF-A0A845FR70-F1
#
_entry.id   AF-A0A845FR70-F1
#
_cell.length_a   1.000
_cell.length_b   1.000
_cell.length_c   1.000
_cell.angle_alpha   90.00
_cell.angle_beta   90.00
_cell.angle_gamma   90.00
#
_symmetry.space_group_name_H-M   'P 1'
#
loop_
_entity.id
_entity.type
_entity.pdbx_description
1 polymer ?
#
loop_
_entity_poly.entity_id
_entity_poly.type
_entity_poly.pdbx_seq_one_letter_code
_entity_poly.pdbx_strand_id
1 'polypeptide(L)'
;MPQQPTMLQQIVQTLYRLLQTPLFVAGLSALLCLLLSTSLSDQQHRARLDERSAHYGQALADLAAKQATDATLNHDLVSLQVTVSDVARNPDILSATIHDVENQLLVQAGTSPGSGDYSDRDYRSYSAPITLHDSVAGFVTITVDHERLYSETRESWLLALLVLAIALMVSSALNLRRNSEDDSQPGADTSAANDESQLPTRERENVSVSLTLYCLNTDALRQQLSASLRQQLYSELETQLSGISSLYGGKVVFASEQGLELQFQGDDLGSTGFRAICAAQLLLCLLQERKAPGMGLVFSGAVYVPARGQNLQSQLQSQKERQAVWELLRQQTQQTLLLDGQNCATSQTLQRIRTRQALVDGHWFVVDGLQPSYEGLLKKQLQQLQTNKALHPA
;
A
#
# COMPACT_ATOMS: atom_id res chain seq x y z
N MET A 1 -57.91 -42.73 6.72
CA MET A 1 -56.55 -42.87 7.27
C MET A 1 -55.60 -41.99 6.45
N PRO A 2 -55.28 -40.77 6.89
CA PRO A 2 -54.24 -39.98 6.26
C PRO A 2 -52.88 -40.43 6.82
N GLN A 3 -51.98 -40.86 5.94
CA GLN A 3 -50.63 -41.28 6.27
C GLN A 3 -49.84 -40.08 6.81
N GLN A 4 -49.34 -40.19 8.05
CA GLN A 4 -48.37 -39.24 8.60
C GLN A 4 -47.10 -39.28 7.73
N PRO A 5 -46.60 -38.13 7.25
CA PRO A 5 -45.32 -38.10 6.56
C PRO A 5 -44.24 -38.58 7.53
N THR A 6 -43.45 -39.56 7.10
CA THR A 6 -42.36 -40.13 7.88
C THR A 6 -41.31 -39.04 8.17
N MET A 7 -40.74 -39.04 9.38
CA MET A 7 -39.77 -38.02 9.87
C MET A 7 -38.66 -37.67 8.88
N LEU A 8 -38.24 -38.62 8.03
CA LEU A 8 -37.25 -38.41 6.96
C LEU A 8 -37.73 -37.44 5.87
N GLN A 9 -39.01 -37.44 5.52
CA GLN A 9 -39.58 -36.51 4.54
C GLN A 9 -39.60 -35.06 5.07
N GLN A 10 -39.86 -34.89 6.36
CA GLN A 10 -39.79 -33.56 7.01
C GLN A 10 -38.36 -33.04 7.08
N ILE A 11 -37.37 -33.89 7.35
CA ILE A 11 -35.94 -33.51 7.35
C ILE A 11 -35.48 -33.13 5.94
N VAL A 12 -35.87 -33.89 4.91
CA VAL A 12 -35.51 -33.58 3.51
C VAL A 12 -36.19 -32.29 3.02
N GLN A 13 -37.46 -32.05 3.36
CA GLN A 13 -38.16 -30.81 3.00
C GLN A 13 -37.63 -29.57 3.73
N THR A 14 -37.22 -29.70 4.99
CA THR A 14 -36.58 -28.61 5.73
C THR A 14 -35.20 -28.30 5.20
N LEU A 15 -34.40 -29.31 4.84
CA LEU A 15 -33.13 -29.14 4.11
C LEU A 15 -33.32 -28.43 2.77
N TYR A 16 -34.33 -28.80 1.99
CA TYR A 16 -34.60 -28.20 0.68
C TYR A 16 -35.07 -26.74 0.80
N ARG A 17 -35.88 -26.40 1.82
CA ARG A 17 -36.27 -25.02 2.11
C ARG A 17 -35.11 -24.16 2.61
N LEU A 18 -34.21 -24.71 3.41
CA LEU A 18 -32.98 -24.01 3.83
C LEU A 18 -32.09 -23.71 2.60
N LEU A 19 -31.94 -24.69 1.71
CA LEU A 19 -31.13 -24.59 0.49
C LEU A 19 -31.71 -23.61 -0.55
N GLN A 20 -33.02 -23.33 -0.51
CA GLN A 20 -33.71 -22.40 -1.42
C GLN A 20 -33.68 -20.92 -0.98
N THR A 21 -33.14 -20.60 0.19
CA THR A 21 -33.01 -19.20 0.59
C THR A 21 -31.82 -18.54 -0.13
N PRO A 22 -32.01 -17.41 -0.84
CA PRO A 22 -30.92 -16.75 -1.57
C PRO A 22 -29.78 -16.31 -0.64
N LEU A 23 -30.09 -16.06 0.63
CA LEU A 23 -29.14 -15.71 1.68
C LEU A 23 -28.23 -16.87 2.10
N PHE A 24 -28.74 -18.11 2.16
CA PHE A 24 -27.93 -19.28 2.50
C PHE A 24 -26.94 -19.63 1.37
N VAL A 25 -27.41 -19.56 0.12
CA VAL A 25 -26.56 -19.77 -1.06
C VAL A 25 -25.51 -18.65 -1.17
N ALA A 26 -25.88 -17.40 -0.88
CA ALA A 26 -24.93 -16.28 -0.85
C ALA A 26 -23.89 -16.41 0.28
N GLY A 27 -24.28 -16.91 1.45
CA GLY A 27 -23.35 -17.17 2.55
C GLY A 27 -22.37 -18.30 2.24
N LEU A 28 -22.87 -19.39 1.65
CA LEU A 28 -22.04 -20.55 1.27
C LEU A 28 -21.09 -20.22 0.12
N SER A 29 -21.53 -19.42 -0.86
CA SER A 29 -20.67 -18.95 -1.94
C SER A 29 -19.61 -17.96 -1.44
N ALA A 30 -19.97 -17.04 -0.54
CA ALA A 30 -19.00 -16.12 0.08
C ALA A 30 -17.94 -16.88 0.89
N LEU A 31 -18.33 -17.90 1.66
CA LEU A 31 -17.40 -18.76 2.40
C LEU A 31 -16.45 -19.50 1.44
N LEU A 32 -16.99 -20.08 0.37
CA LEU A 32 -16.20 -20.80 -0.62
C LEU A 32 -15.20 -19.87 -1.33
N CYS A 33 -15.64 -18.67 -1.74
CA CYS A 33 -14.79 -17.66 -2.35
C CYS A 33 -13.68 -17.20 -1.39
N LEU A 34 -13.99 -17.06 -0.09
CA LEU A 34 -13.01 -16.66 0.91
C LEU A 34 -11.97 -17.77 1.12
N LEU A 35 -12.41 -19.03 1.25
CA LEU A 35 -11.52 -20.20 1.35
C LEU A 35 -10.61 -20.36 0.12
N LEU A 36 -11.16 -20.14 -1.07
CA LEU A 36 -10.39 -20.16 -2.32
C LEU A 36 -9.38 -19.02 -2.37
N SER A 37 -9.79 -17.81 -1.97
CA SER A 37 -8.92 -16.62 -1.95
C SER A 37 -7.75 -16.78 -0.97
N THR A 38 -7.99 -17.36 0.21
CA THR A 38 -6.94 -17.58 1.22
C THR A 38 -5.98 -18.67 0.78
N SER A 39 -6.49 -19.78 0.24
CA SER A 39 -5.65 -20.85 -0.29
C SER A 39 -4.74 -20.36 -1.42
N LEU A 40 -5.27 -19.55 -2.34
CA LEU A 40 -4.49 -19.01 -3.45
C LEU A 40 -3.46 -17.97 -2.97
N SER A 41 -3.82 -17.15 -1.98
CA SER A 41 -2.91 -16.14 -1.42
C SER A 41 -1.77 -16.79 -0.62
N ASP A 42 -2.05 -17.81 0.19
CA ASP A 42 -1.04 -18.59 0.90
C ASP A 42 -0.06 -19.24 -0.08
N GLN A 43 -0.57 -19.85 -1.15
CA GLN A 43 0.28 -20.43 -2.20
C GLN A 43 1.17 -19.37 -2.89
N GLN A 44 0.62 -18.19 -3.20
CA GLN A 44 1.39 -17.10 -3.81
C GLN A 44 2.41 -16.49 -2.85
N HIS A 45 2.08 -16.38 -1.57
CA HIS A 45 2.99 -15.90 -0.55
C HIS A 45 4.16 -16.87 -0.35
N ARG A 46 3.88 -18.17 -0.23
CA ARG A 46 4.91 -19.22 -0.18
C ARG A 46 5.82 -19.15 -1.40
N ALA A 47 5.27 -19.09 -2.61
CA ALA A 47 6.08 -19.02 -3.83
C ALA A 47 6.99 -17.78 -3.89
N ARG A 48 6.51 -16.60 -3.48
CA ARG A 48 7.31 -15.36 -3.44
C ARG A 48 8.38 -15.39 -2.34
N LEU A 49 8.10 -16.02 -1.21
CA LEU A 49 9.05 -16.19 -0.11
C LEU A 49 10.15 -17.19 -0.46
N ASP A 50 9.79 -18.29 -1.12
CA ASP A 50 10.71 -19.27 -1.67
C ASP A 50 11.71 -18.62 -2.62
N GLU A 51 11.24 -17.80 -3.55
CA GLU A 51 12.08 -17.08 -4.52
C GLU A 51 13.02 -16.08 -3.83
N ARG A 52 12.52 -15.32 -2.84
CA ARG A 52 13.34 -14.39 -2.04
C ARG A 52 14.40 -15.12 -1.23
N SER A 53 14.04 -16.22 -0.58
CA SER A 53 14.96 -17.06 0.18
C SER A 53 16.01 -17.67 -0.73
N ALA A 54 15.63 -18.07 -1.96
CA ALA A 54 16.56 -18.60 -2.94
C ALA A 54 17.57 -17.54 -3.40
N HIS A 55 17.12 -16.35 -3.76
CA HIS A 55 18.02 -15.25 -4.12
C HIS A 55 18.93 -14.84 -2.97
N TYR A 56 18.39 -14.79 -1.75
CA TYR A 56 19.15 -14.47 -0.55
C TYR A 56 20.24 -15.51 -0.26
N GLY A 57 19.88 -16.79 -0.21
CA GLY A 57 20.82 -17.89 0.02
C GLY A 57 21.89 -17.99 -1.06
N GLN A 58 21.52 -17.83 -2.33
CA GLN A 58 22.48 -17.84 -3.44
C GLN A 58 23.42 -16.62 -3.39
N ALA A 59 22.90 -15.41 -3.13
CA ALA A 59 23.74 -14.22 -3.06
C ALA A 59 24.73 -14.28 -1.88
N LEU A 60 24.30 -14.83 -0.75
CA LEU A 60 25.20 -15.10 0.38
C LEU A 60 26.28 -16.12 0.02
N ALA A 61 25.92 -17.19 -0.69
CA ALA A 61 26.87 -18.21 -1.14
C ALA A 61 27.91 -17.59 -2.10
N ASP A 62 27.46 -16.77 -3.05
CA ASP A 62 28.35 -16.07 -3.99
C ASP A 62 29.28 -15.08 -3.27
N LEU A 63 28.79 -14.36 -2.26
CA LEU A 63 29.59 -13.43 -1.48
C LEU A 63 30.63 -14.16 -0.63
N ALA A 64 30.22 -15.24 0.04
CA ALA A 64 31.11 -16.09 0.82
C ALA A 64 32.17 -16.76 -0.08
N ALA A 65 31.80 -17.22 -1.28
CA ALA A 65 32.73 -17.78 -2.26
C ALA A 65 33.77 -16.75 -2.71
N LYS A 66 33.36 -15.50 -2.98
CA LYS A 66 34.27 -14.40 -3.33
C LYS A 66 35.22 -14.04 -2.19
N GLN A 67 34.75 -14.04 -0.94
CA GLN A 67 35.61 -13.79 0.23
C GLN A 67 36.57 -14.96 0.49
N ALA A 68 36.14 -16.19 0.22
CA ALA A 68 36.96 -17.38 0.43
C ALA A 68 38.07 -17.54 -0.62
N THR A 69 37.97 -16.93 -1.81
CA THR A 69 38.94 -17.10 -2.91
C THR A 69 40.39 -16.90 -2.48
N ASP A 70 40.71 -15.79 -1.79
CA ASP A 70 42.08 -15.48 -1.38
C ASP A 70 42.60 -16.45 -0.31
N ALA A 71 41.72 -16.89 0.60
CA ALA A 71 42.06 -17.84 1.66
C ALA A 71 42.24 -19.25 1.09
N THR A 72 41.43 -19.67 0.11
CA THR A 72 41.58 -20.94 -0.61
C THR A 72 42.89 -20.97 -1.41
N LEU A 73 43.24 -19.88 -2.10
CA LEU A 73 44.51 -19.78 -2.84
C LEU A 73 45.73 -20.02 -1.93
N ASN A 74 45.71 -19.41 -0.75
CA ASN A 74 46.81 -19.48 0.21
C ASN A 74 46.72 -20.72 1.14
N HIS A 75 45.72 -21.59 0.95
CA HIS A 75 45.44 -22.73 1.83
C HIS A 75 45.30 -22.33 3.31
N ASP A 76 44.77 -21.12 3.56
CA ASP A 76 44.59 -20.59 4.91
C ASP A 76 43.24 -21.01 5.48
N LEU A 77 43.24 -22.19 6.10
CA LEU A 77 42.06 -22.75 6.77
C LEU A 77 41.53 -21.86 7.90
N VAL A 78 42.37 -21.03 8.52
CA VAL A 78 41.95 -20.12 9.60
C VAL A 78 41.11 -18.99 9.02
N SER A 79 41.58 -18.38 7.92
CA SER A 79 40.81 -17.35 7.20
C SER A 79 39.51 -17.89 6.60
N LEU A 80 39.51 -19.13 6.11
CA LEU A 80 38.29 -19.82 5.68
C LEU A 80 37.32 -20.02 6.86
N GLN A 81 37.80 -20.45 8.02
CA GLN A 81 36.97 -20.64 9.21
C GLN A 81 36.34 -19.32 9.69
N VAL A 82 37.09 -18.21 9.64
CA VAL A 82 36.55 -16.88 9.97
C VAL A 82 35.45 -16.49 8.99
N THR A 83 35.69 -16.65 7.68
CA THR A 83 34.71 -16.32 6.63
C THR A 83 33.40 -17.08 6.84
N VAL A 84 33.47 -18.40 7.06
CA VAL A 84 32.30 -19.26 7.28
C VAL A 84 31.63 -18.96 8.62
N SER A 85 32.42 -18.64 9.66
CA SER A 85 31.88 -18.25 10.96
C SER A 85 31.16 -16.91 10.92
N ASP A 86 31.62 -15.94 10.11
CA ASP A 86 30.96 -14.65 9.97
C ASP A 86 29.63 -14.78 9.23
N VAL A 87 29.56 -15.67 8.23
CA VAL A 87 28.30 -16.05 7.58
C VAL A 87 27.36 -16.72 8.59
N ALA A 88 27.84 -17.72 9.33
CA ALA A 88 27.02 -18.44 10.32
C ALA A 88 26.60 -17.61 11.56
N ARG A 89 27.09 -16.37 11.73
CA ARG A 89 26.57 -15.44 12.75
C ARG A 89 25.19 -14.91 12.42
N ASN A 90 24.75 -15.01 11.18
CA ASN A 90 23.43 -14.57 10.76
C ASN A 90 22.35 -15.51 11.33
N PRO A 91 21.34 -15.00 12.06
CA PRO A 91 20.33 -15.84 12.74
C PRO A 91 19.45 -16.67 11.79
N ASP A 92 19.43 -16.34 10.50
CA ASP A 92 18.66 -17.05 9.47
C ASP A 92 19.45 -18.21 8.83
N ILE A 93 20.74 -18.35 9.14
CA ILE A 93 21.64 -19.36 8.57
C ILE A 93 21.87 -20.47 9.59
N LEU A 94 21.55 -21.71 9.20
CA LEU A 94 21.74 -22.90 10.03
C LEU A 94 23.19 -23.36 10.03
N SER A 95 23.80 -23.43 8.84
CA SER A 95 25.15 -23.91 8.64
C SER A 95 25.75 -23.27 7.41
N ALA A 96 27.05 -23.05 7.45
CA ALA A 96 27.86 -22.75 6.28
C ALA A 96 29.03 -23.74 6.24
N THR A 97 29.33 -24.28 5.07
CA THR A 97 30.43 -25.23 4.85
C THR A 97 31.22 -24.84 3.62
N ILE A 98 32.52 -25.13 3.62
CA ILE A 98 33.36 -25.04 2.43
C ILE A 98 33.94 -26.43 2.16
N HIS A 99 33.81 -26.86 0.92
CA HIS A 99 34.34 -28.12 0.42
C HIS A 99 35.39 -27.86 -0.65
N ASP A 100 36.38 -28.74 -0.73
CA ASP A 100 37.30 -28.81 -1.85
C ASP A 100 36.62 -29.38 -3.10
N VAL A 101 37.30 -29.37 -4.24
CA VAL A 101 36.82 -29.92 -5.52
C VAL A 101 36.57 -31.44 -5.46
N GLU A 102 37.26 -32.17 -4.58
CA GLU A 102 36.97 -33.57 -4.26
C GLU A 102 35.81 -33.75 -3.26
N ASN A 103 35.05 -32.68 -2.98
CA ASN A 103 33.94 -32.66 -2.02
C ASN A 103 34.35 -32.96 -0.56
N GLN A 104 35.63 -32.80 -0.24
CA GLN A 104 36.14 -32.94 1.13
C GLN A 104 35.83 -31.68 1.93
N LEU A 105 35.25 -31.82 3.13
CA LEU A 105 34.95 -30.70 4.00
C LEU A 105 36.25 -30.06 4.51
N LEU A 106 36.44 -28.78 4.20
CA LEU A 106 37.58 -27.99 4.66
C LEU A 106 37.25 -27.25 5.97
N VAL A 107 36.11 -26.56 6.01
CA VAL A 107 35.65 -25.78 7.17
C VAL A 107 34.13 -25.80 7.29
N GLN A 108 33.63 -25.67 8.51
CA GLN A 108 32.21 -25.61 8.83
C GLN A 108 31.96 -24.65 9.98
N ALA A 109 30.85 -23.90 9.91
CA ALA A 109 30.31 -23.17 11.05
C ALA A 109 28.79 -23.29 11.09
N GLY A 110 28.22 -23.17 12.29
CA GLY A 110 26.79 -23.41 12.54
C GLY A 110 26.50 -24.86 12.89
N THR A 111 25.21 -25.20 12.87
CA THR A 111 24.70 -26.50 13.30
C THR A 111 24.57 -27.42 12.09
N SER A 112 25.26 -28.57 12.11
CA SER A 112 25.27 -29.49 10.98
C SER A 112 23.86 -30.03 10.66
N PRO A 113 23.43 -30.06 9.38
CA PRO A 113 22.12 -30.58 8.95
C PRO A 113 21.83 -32.06 9.27
N GLY A 114 22.76 -32.78 9.92
CA GLY A 114 22.63 -34.20 10.26
C GLY A 114 22.67 -34.53 11.76
N SER A 115 22.80 -33.54 12.65
CA SER A 115 22.68 -33.77 14.10
C SER A 115 21.20 -33.83 14.48
N GLY A 116 20.79 -34.92 15.14
CA GLY A 116 19.41 -35.44 15.31
C GLY A 116 18.30 -34.54 15.89
N ASP A 117 18.48 -33.23 15.96
CA ASP A 117 17.48 -32.25 16.42
C ASP A 117 16.86 -31.44 15.25
N TYR A 118 17.21 -31.76 14.00
CA TYR A 118 16.87 -30.97 12.80
C TYR A 118 16.20 -31.74 11.65
N SER A 119 15.87 -33.03 11.83
CA SER A 119 15.27 -33.87 10.76
C SER A 119 13.86 -33.46 10.34
N ASP A 120 13.22 -32.54 11.07
CA ASP A 120 11.83 -32.11 10.86
C ASP A 120 11.70 -30.64 10.43
N ARG A 121 12.82 -29.92 10.25
CA ARG A 121 12.81 -28.50 9.87
C ARG A 121 13.00 -28.37 8.36
N ASP A 122 12.19 -27.56 7.70
CA ASP A 122 12.35 -27.27 6.27
C ASP A 122 13.59 -26.38 6.08
N TYR A 123 14.67 -26.97 5.59
CA TYR A 123 15.93 -26.26 5.31
C TYR A 123 16.31 -26.40 3.84
N ARG A 124 16.91 -25.35 3.28
CA ARG A 124 17.42 -25.35 1.90
C ARG A 124 18.90 -25.00 1.88
N SER A 125 19.65 -25.75 1.08
CA SER A 125 21.07 -25.48 0.85
C SER A 125 21.29 -24.81 -0.50
N TYR A 126 22.19 -23.83 -0.52
CA TYR A 126 22.59 -23.05 -1.68
C TYR A 126 24.10 -23.13 -1.83
N SER A 127 24.59 -23.33 -3.05
CA SER A 127 26.00 -23.55 -3.30
C SER A 127 26.55 -22.59 -4.34
N ALA A 128 27.78 -22.13 -4.12
CA ALA A 128 28.51 -21.27 -5.05
C ALA A 128 29.96 -21.76 -5.22
N PRO A 129 30.48 -21.78 -6.45
CA PRO A 129 31.86 -22.20 -6.72
C PRO A 129 32.85 -21.12 -6.28
N ILE A 130 33.92 -21.53 -5.60
CA ILE A 130 35.10 -20.69 -5.38
C ILE A 130 35.92 -20.76 -6.67
N THR A 131 35.94 -19.67 -7.42
CA THR A 131 36.70 -19.58 -8.68
C THR A 131 38.04 -18.92 -8.45
N LEU A 132 39.09 -19.54 -8.96
CA LEU A 132 40.45 -19.05 -8.92
C LEU A 132 40.94 -18.89 -10.36
N HIS A 133 41.00 -17.64 -10.83
CA HIS A 133 41.17 -17.32 -12.26
C HIS A 133 40.07 -18.01 -13.09
N ASP A 134 40.41 -19.05 -13.85
CA ASP A 134 39.49 -19.80 -14.73
C ASP A 134 39.22 -21.24 -14.24
N SER A 135 39.65 -21.60 -13.02
CA SER A 135 39.43 -22.93 -12.44
C SER A 135 38.62 -22.88 -11.16
N VAL A 136 37.80 -23.89 -10.91
CA VAL A 136 37.09 -24.06 -9.63
C VAL A 136 38.06 -24.66 -8.62
N ALA A 137 38.17 -24.03 -7.44
CA ALA A 137 39.03 -24.46 -6.34
C ALA A 137 38.23 -25.04 -5.15
N GLY A 138 36.90 -25.03 -5.23
CA GLY A 138 36.03 -25.59 -4.19
C GLY A 138 34.61 -25.04 -4.29
N PHE A 139 33.77 -25.39 -3.30
CA PHE A 139 32.38 -24.96 -3.22
C PHE A 139 32.05 -24.47 -1.81
N VAL A 140 31.37 -23.33 -1.72
CA VAL A 140 30.72 -22.88 -0.49
C VAL A 140 29.28 -23.32 -0.50
N THR A 141 28.80 -23.93 0.59
CA THR A 141 27.40 -24.32 0.75
C THR A 141 26.82 -23.65 2.00
N ILE A 142 25.71 -22.96 1.83
CA ILE A 142 24.98 -22.27 2.90
C ILE A 142 23.62 -22.91 3.05
N THR A 143 23.30 -23.33 4.28
CA THR A 143 22.00 -23.91 4.64
C THR A 143 21.19 -22.88 5.43
N VAL A 144 20.00 -22.55 4.93
CA VAL A 144 19.09 -21.53 5.48
C VAL A 144 17.90 -22.20 6.18
N ASP A 145 17.49 -21.66 7.33
CA ASP A 145 16.29 -22.09 8.08
C ASP A 145 15.04 -21.47 7.44
N HIS A 146 14.20 -22.28 6.81
CA HIS A 146 13.00 -21.76 6.16
C HIS A 146 11.85 -21.58 7.17
N GLU A 147 11.79 -22.40 8.22
CA GLU A 147 10.72 -22.41 9.22
C GLU A 147 10.65 -21.12 10.05
N ARG A 148 11.80 -20.55 10.43
CA ARG A 148 11.85 -19.27 11.16
C ARG A 148 11.33 -18.10 10.34
N LEU A 149 11.54 -18.13 9.01
CA LEU A 149 10.98 -17.16 8.07
C LEU A 149 9.44 -17.19 8.04
N TYR A 150 8.82 -18.34 8.33
CA TYR A 150 7.36 -18.53 8.31
C TYR A 150 6.64 -18.08 9.61
N SER A 151 7.33 -18.06 10.75
CA SER A 151 6.70 -17.98 12.08
C SER A 151 6.08 -16.63 12.48
N GLU A 152 6.33 -15.55 11.73
CA GLU A 152 5.89 -14.19 12.09
C GLU A 152 4.59 -13.74 11.38
N THR A 153 3.92 -14.59 10.60
CA THR A 153 2.63 -14.23 9.97
C THR A 153 1.47 -14.95 10.65
N ARG A 154 1.13 -14.52 11.87
CA ARG A 154 -0.05 -15.03 12.59
C ARG A 154 -1.32 -14.55 11.88
N GLU A 155 -2.03 -15.49 11.24
CA GLU A 155 -3.31 -15.34 10.52
C GLU A 155 -4.51 -14.94 11.40
N SER A 156 -4.33 -14.01 12.33
CA SER A 156 -5.37 -13.49 13.23
C SER A 156 -6.53 -12.82 12.47
N TRP A 157 -6.25 -12.26 11.30
CA TRP A 157 -7.26 -11.62 10.44
C TRP A 157 -8.22 -12.64 9.80
N LEU A 158 -7.78 -13.88 9.58
CA LEU A 158 -8.63 -14.95 9.03
C LEU A 158 -9.66 -15.44 10.06
N LEU A 159 -9.25 -15.54 11.33
CA LEU A 159 -10.17 -15.88 12.41
C LEU A 159 -11.26 -14.80 12.58
N ALA A 160 -10.90 -13.52 12.42
CA ALA A 160 -11.87 -12.43 12.47
C ALA A 160 -12.90 -12.50 11.32
N LEU A 161 -12.46 -12.84 10.10
CA LEU A 161 -13.36 -13.02 8.96
C LEU A 161 -14.25 -14.26 9.09
N LEU A 162 -13.73 -15.36 9.65
CA LEU A 162 -14.50 -16.56 9.90
C LEU A 162 -15.58 -16.33 10.97
N VAL A 163 -15.24 -15.62 12.04
CA VAL A 163 -16.21 -15.21 13.08
C VAL A 163 -17.30 -14.28 12.50
N LEU A 164 -16.92 -13.35 11.61
CA LEU A 164 -17.86 -12.47 10.93
C LEU A 164 -18.84 -13.25 10.03
N ALA A 165 -18.33 -14.23 9.28
CA ALA A 165 -19.17 -15.08 8.42
C ALA A 165 -20.17 -15.91 9.25
N ILE A 166 -19.74 -16.45 10.38
CA ILE A 166 -20.62 -17.16 11.33
C ILE A 166 -21.67 -16.20 11.91
N ALA A 167 -21.28 -14.99 12.31
CA ALA A 167 -22.20 -13.99 12.85
C ALA A 167 -23.29 -13.59 11.84
N LEU A 168 -22.93 -13.45 10.55
CA LEU A 168 -23.89 -13.17 9.48
C LEU A 168 -24.85 -14.36 9.25
N MET A 169 -24.35 -15.60 9.31
CA MET A 169 -25.19 -16.79 9.17
C MET A 169 -26.20 -16.89 10.34
N VAL A 170 -25.76 -16.63 11.57
CA VAL A 170 -26.62 -16.61 12.77
C VAL A 170 -27.64 -15.48 12.68
N SER A 171 -27.23 -14.27 12.25
CA SER A 171 -28.13 -13.13 12.10
C SER A 171 -29.22 -13.38 11.05
N SER A 172 -28.89 -14.08 9.96
CA SER A 172 -29.86 -14.49 8.95
C SER A 172 -30.85 -15.54 9.48
N ALA A 173 -30.40 -16.49 10.30
CA ALA A 173 -31.26 -17.50 10.91
C ALA A 173 -32.26 -16.89 11.90
N LEU A 174 -31.83 -15.87 12.66
CA LEU A 174 -32.69 -15.14 13.59
C LEU A 174 -33.73 -14.26 12.87
N ASN A 175 -33.38 -13.67 11.73
CA ASN A 175 -34.29 -12.84 10.94
C ASN A 175 -35.46 -13.66 10.34
N LEU A 176 -35.19 -14.90 9.91
CA LEU A 176 -36.24 -15.83 9.45
C LEU A 176 -37.24 -16.21 10.55
N ARG A 177 -36.77 -16.31 11.80
CA ARG A 177 -37.63 -16.63 12.94
C ARG A 177 -38.58 -15.47 13.27
N ARG A 178 -38.09 -14.23 13.14
CA ARG A 178 -38.86 -13.02 13.41
C ARG A 178 -39.94 -12.74 12.36
N ASN A 179 -39.66 -13.03 11.09
CA ASN A 179 -40.62 -12.88 9.99
C ASN A 179 -41.69 -13.98 9.93
N SER A 180 -41.60 -15.01 10.80
CA SER A 180 -42.60 -16.08 10.90
C SER A 180 -43.68 -15.79 11.96
N GLU A 181 -43.52 -14.75 12.78
CA GLU A 181 -44.44 -14.38 13.85
C GLU A 181 -45.41 -13.22 13.49
N ASP A 182 -45.31 -12.64 12.29
CA ASP A 182 -45.98 -11.37 11.93
C ASP A 182 -47.26 -11.51 11.08
N ASP A 183 -47.91 -12.68 11.05
CA ASP A 183 -49.16 -12.93 10.31
C ASP A 183 -50.38 -13.14 11.23
N SER A 184 -50.60 -12.22 12.18
CA SER A 184 -51.86 -12.11 12.94
C SER A 184 -52.12 -10.66 13.39
N GLN A 185 -52.94 -9.95 12.61
CA GLN A 185 -53.50 -8.59 12.83
C GLN A 185 -54.56 -8.52 13.96
N PRO A 186 -55.20 -7.37 14.26
CA PRO A 186 -54.74 -5.97 14.47
C PRO A 186 -55.39 -5.33 15.74
N GLY A 187 -54.97 -4.12 16.17
CA GLY A 187 -55.80 -3.32 17.10
C GLY A 187 -55.14 -2.14 17.84
N ALA A 188 -55.42 -0.94 17.33
CA ALA A 188 -55.72 0.33 18.01
C ALA A 188 -55.03 0.77 19.34
N ASP A 189 -54.41 1.95 19.21
CA ASP A 189 -54.51 3.15 20.08
C ASP A 189 -53.83 3.21 21.46
N THR A 190 -52.94 4.22 21.57
CA THR A 190 -52.96 5.33 22.56
C THR A 190 -51.63 5.57 23.30
N SER A 191 -50.94 6.62 22.84
CA SER A 191 -50.39 7.75 23.62
C SER A 191 -49.23 7.60 24.62
N ALA A 192 -48.36 8.62 24.49
CA ALA A 192 -47.64 9.37 25.51
C ALA A 192 -46.30 8.83 26.08
N ALA A 193 -45.24 9.41 25.52
CA ALA A 193 -44.25 10.27 26.19
C ALA A 193 -43.39 9.71 27.34
N ASN A 194 -42.07 9.62 27.07
CA ASN A 194 -40.92 10.20 27.80
C ASN A 194 -39.69 9.36 27.44
N ASP A 195 -38.82 9.81 26.53
CA ASP A 195 -37.72 10.75 26.76
C ASP A 195 -36.67 10.24 27.75
N GLU A 196 -35.71 9.48 27.22
CA GLU A 196 -34.36 9.36 27.78
C GLU A 196 -33.35 9.33 26.61
N SER A 197 -33.05 10.52 26.11
CA SER A 197 -31.70 10.99 25.76
C SER A 197 -30.68 9.93 25.30
N GLN A 198 -30.76 9.54 24.02
CA GLN A 198 -29.56 9.13 23.27
C GLN A 198 -29.33 10.15 22.17
N LEU A 199 -28.29 10.97 22.37
CA LEU A 199 -27.82 11.91 21.35
C LEU A 199 -27.56 11.13 20.05
N PRO A 200 -28.11 11.55 18.89
CA PRO A 200 -27.65 11.04 17.62
C PRO A 200 -26.21 11.56 17.43
N THR A 201 -25.24 10.67 17.59
CA THR A 201 -23.88 10.92 17.12
C THR A 201 -23.97 11.07 15.60
N ARG A 202 -24.13 12.31 15.11
CA ARG A 202 -23.90 12.66 13.71
C ARG A 202 -22.49 12.17 13.38
N GLU A 203 -22.38 11.06 12.65
CA GLU A 203 -21.18 10.75 11.88
C GLU A 203 -20.95 11.96 10.98
N ARG A 204 -19.95 12.78 11.31
CA ARG A 204 -19.53 13.90 10.47
C ARG A 204 -18.97 13.28 9.19
N GLU A 205 -19.67 13.47 8.08
CA GLU A 205 -19.20 13.06 6.75
C GLU A 205 -17.93 13.84 6.39
N ASN A 206 -16.76 13.30 6.76
CA ASN A 206 -15.49 13.90 6.38
C ASN A 206 -15.28 13.74 4.87
N VAL A 207 -15.16 14.85 4.17
CA VAL A 207 -14.86 14.95 2.75
C VAL A 207 -13.36 14.81 2.53
N SER A 208 -12.94 13.88 1.68
CA SER A 208 -11.55 13.77 1.22
C SER A 208 -11.38 14.29 -0.21
N VAL A 209 -10.35 15.10 -0.43
CA VAL A 209 -9.92 15.61 -1.75
C VAL A 209 -8.46 15.22 -1.97
N SER A 210 -8.15 14.65 -3.13
CA SER A 210 -6.79 14.29 -3.52
C SER A 210 -6.22 15.30 -4.51
N LEU A 211 -4.95 15.66 -4.30
CA LEU A 211 -4.10 16.43 -5.21
C LEU A 211 -2.98 15.52 -5.69
N THR A 212 -2.96 15.22 -6.97
CA THR A 212 -1.89 14.44 -7.62
C THR A 212 -1.02 15.39 -8.43
N LEU A 213 0.30 15.22 -8.34
CA LEU A 213 1.32 16.00 -9.04
C LEU A 213 2.21 15.04 -9.81
N TYR A 214 2.44 15.30 -11.09
CA TYR A 214 3.32 14.50 -11.94
C TYR A 214 4.48 15.34 -12.46
N CYS A 215 5.71 14.82 -12.35
CA CYS A 215 6.93 15.49 -12.77
C CYS A 215 7.16 15.28 -14.27
N LEU A 216 7.03 16.35 -15.06
CA LEU A 216 7.13 16.33 -16.51
C LEU A 216 8.57 16.17 -17.01
N ASN A 217 9.56 16.59 -16.22
CA ASN A 217 10.96 16.63 -16.64
C ASN A 217 11.85 15.62 -15.89
N THR A 218 11.28 14.55 -15.34
CA THR A 218 12.02 13.53 -14.58
C THR A 218 13.20 12.95 -15.37
N ASP A 219 12.98 12.58 -16.64
CA ASP A 219 14.03 11.98 -17.48
C ASP A 219 15.12 13.00 -17.85
N ALA A 220 14.74 14.25 -18.12
CA ALA A 220 15.68 15.33 -18.38
C ALA A 220 16.55 15.61 -17.15
N LEU A 221 15.96 15.62 -15.93
CA LEU A 221 16.69 15.80 -14.69
C LEU A 221 17.66 14.64 -14.43
N ARG A 222 17.26 13.39 -14.73
CA ARG A 222 18.15 12.22 -14.60
C ARG A 222 19.36 12.28 -15.54
N GLN A 223 19.19 12.85 -16.73
CA GLN A 223 20.27 12.98 -17.72
C GLN A 223 21.17 14.19 -17.47
N GLN A 224 20.63 15.28 -16.92
CA GLN A 224 21.32 16.57 -16.81
C GLN A 224 21.93 16.82 -15.42
N LEU A 225 21.48 16.12 -14.36
CA LEU A 225 21.90 16.37 -12.99
C LEU A 225 22.62 15.17 -12.37
N SER A 226 23.69 15.45 -11.62
CA SER A 226 24.34 14.46 -10.77
C SER A 226 23.41 13.94 -9.67
N ALA A 227 23.65 12.71 -9.19
CA ALA A 227 22.84 12.07 -8.15
C ALA A 227 22.71 12.92 -6.87
N SER A 228 23.78 13.59 -6.44
CA SER A 228 23.79 14.46 -5.25
C SER A 228 22.90 15.69 -5.40
N LEU A 229 22.99 16.39 -6.53
CA LEU A 229 22.19 17.60 -6.80
C LEU A 229 20.70 17.27 -6.92
N ARG A 230 20.37 16.11 -7.52
CA ARG A 230 19.00 15.59 -7.56
C ARG A 230 18.46 15.26 -6.16
N GLN A 231 19.27 14.63 -5.31
CA GLN A 231 18.89 14.31 -3.93
C GLN A 231 18.67 15.58 -3.08
N GLN A 232 19.48 16.62 -3.31
CA GLN A 232 19.28 17.94 -2.70
C GLN A 232 17.95 18.58 -3.14
N LEU A 233 17.61 18.53 -4.44
CA LEU A 233 16.35 19.05 -4.94
C LEU A 233 15.13 18.35 -4.33
N TYR A 234 15.17 17.01 -4.21
CA TYR A 234 14.06 16.25 -3.61
C TYR A 234 13.95 16.47 -2.09
N SER A 235 15.06 16.49 -1.35
CA SER A 235 15.05 16.79 0.09
C SER A 235 14.48 18.18 0.39
N GLU A 236 14.76 19.15 -0.48
CA GLU A 236 14.23 20.49 -0.33
C GLU A 236 12.75 20.59 -0.71
N LEU A 237 12.31 19.83 -1.72
CA LEU A 237 10.89 19.66 -2.04
C LEU A 237 10.12 19.04 -0.86
N GLU A 238 10.65 17.99 -0.23
CA GLU A 238 10.06 17.38 0.98
C GLU A 238 9.93 18.39 2.12
N THR A 239 10.94 19.22 2.33
CA THR A 239 10.90 20.29 3.34
C THR A 239 9.78 21.30 3.03
N GLN A 240 9.62 21.71 1.77
CA GLN A 240 8.55 22.62 1.35
C GLN A 240 7.17 21.98 1.51
N LEU A 241 7.03 20.71 1.16
CA LEU A 241 5.78 19.96 1.32
C LEU A 241 5.37 19.82 2.78
N SER A 242 6.34 19.62 3.68
CA SER A 242 6.11 19.61 5.13
C SER A 242 5.58 20.97 5.65
N GLY A 243 6.10 22.07 5.12
CA GLY A 243 5.57 23.40 5.42
C GLY A 243 4.13 23.60 4.91
N ILE A 244 3.85 23.14 3.69
CA ILE A 244 2.52 23.26 3.06
C ILE A 244 1.48 22.36 3.76
N SER A 245 1.87 21.15 4.14
CA SER A 245 1.01 20.22 4.88
C SER A 245 0.61 20.78 6.23
N SER A 246 1.53 21.45 6.94
CA SER A 246 1.26 22.13 8.20
C SER A 246 0.25 23.28 8.05
N LEU A 247 0.33 24.06 6.95
CA LEU A 247 -0.55 25.21 6.72
C LEU A 247 -1.97 24.83 6.28
N TYR A 248 -2.10 23.85 5.38
CA TYR A 248 -3.40 23.51 4.77
C TYR A 248 -4.00 22.20 5.29
N GLY A 249 -3.26 21.41 6.08
CA GLY A 249 -3.70 20.13 6.64
C GLY A 249 -3.67 18.97 5.64
N GLY A 250 -2.82 19.04 4.61
CA GLY A 250 -2.69 17.99 3.59
C GLY A 250 -1.74 16.87 4.03
N LYS A 251 -2.17 15.61 3.98
CA LYS A 251 -1.30 14.46 4.25
C LYS A 251 -0.69 13.94 2.96
N VAL A 252 0.63 13.78 2.91
CA VAL A 252 1.30 13.11 1.78
C VAL A 252 0.97 11.62 1.84
N VAL A 253 0.28 11.12 0.81
CA VAL A 253 -0.09 9.70 0.68
C VAL A 253 0.95 8.95 -0.14
N PHE A 254 1.54 9.62 -1.13
CA PHE A 254 2.55 9.05 -2.01
C PHE A 254 3.57 10.12 -2.42
N ALA A 255 4.85 9.78 -2.44
CA ALA A 255 5.91 10.62 -2.97
C ALA A 255 6.96 9.76 -3.68
N SER A 256 7.30 10.15 -4.90
CA SER A 256 8.29 9.48 -5.73
C SER A 256 8.99 10.49 -6.64
N GLU A 257 10.06 10.07 -7.31
CA GLU A 257 10.75 10.92 -8.30
C GLU A 257 9.82 11.36 -9.45
N GLN A 258 8.83 10.54 -9.79
CA GLN A 258 7.92 10.74 -10.93
C GLN A 258 6.66 11.54 -10.56
N GLY A 259 6.27 11.55 -9.29
CA GLY A 259 5.04 12.20 -8.88
C GLY A 259 4.74 12.10 -7.39
N LEU A 260 3.80 12.92 -6.96
CA LEU A 260 3.34 13.08 -5.59
C LEU A 260 1.82 13.00 -5.49
N GLU A 261 1.31 12.52 -4.36
CA GLU A 261 -0.10 12.54 -4.02
C GLU A 261 -0.29 13.09 -2.60
N LEU A 262 -1.10 14.13 -2.47
CA LEU A 262 -1.51 14.73 -1.21
C LEU A 262 -3.02 14.57 -1.03
N GLN A 263 -3.44 14.19 0.17
CA GLN A 263 -4.85 14.05 0.53
C GLN A 263 -5.23 15.06 1.61
N PHE A 264 -6.32 15.77 1.37
CA PHE A 264 -6.90 16.77 2.26
C PHE A 264 -8.23 16.24 2.79
N GLN A 265 -8.43 16.31 4.09
CA GLN A 265 -9.69 15.92 4.74
C GLN A 265 -10.34 17.16 5.37
N GLY A 266 -11.65 17.31 5.26
CA GLY A 266 -12.39 18.40 5.87
C GLY A 266 -13.89 18.18 5.86
N ASP A 267 -14.63 19.11 6.49
CA ASP A 267 -16.09 18.97 6.66
C ASP A 267 -16.88 19.38 5.41
N ASP A 268 -16.28 20.19 4.53
CA ASP A 268 -16.94 20.74 3.35
C ASP A 268 -16.07 20.60 2.10
N LEU A 269 -16.69 20.19 0.99
CA LEU A 269 -16.03 19.93 -0.28
C LEU A 269 -15.45 21.19 -0.91
N GLY A 270 -16.17 22.32 -0.84
CA GLY A 270 -15.73 23.58 -1.43
C GLY A 270 -14.49 24.15 -0.75
N SER A 271 -14.50 24.17 0.59
CA SER A 271 -13.37 24.63 1.40
C SER A 271 -12.18 23.68 1.33
N THR A 272 -12.41 22.36 1.35
CA THR A 272 -11.33 21.35 1.26
C THR A 272 -10.69 21.36 -0.13
N GLY A 273 -11.50 21.43 -1.19
CA GLY A 273 -11.02 21.59 -2.57
C GLY A 273 -10.23 22.89 -2.75
N PHE A 274 -10.71 24.00 -2.18
CA PHE A 274 -9.98 25.26 -2.21
C PHE A 274 -8.63 25.19 -1.50
N ARG A 275 -8.53 24.50 -0.35
CA ARG A 275 -7.25 24.27 0.34
C ARG A 275 -6.29 23.46 -0.52
N ALA A 276 -6.77 22.41 -1.18
CA ALA A 276 -5.97 21.60 -2.10
C ALA A 276 -5.44 22.44 -3.29
N ILE A 277 -6.27 23.29 -3.88
CA ILE A 277 -5.87 24.21 -4.96
C ILE A 277 -4.85 25.24 -4.46
N CYS A 278 -5.04 25.80 -3.26
CA CYS A 278 -4.08 26.75 -2.67
C CYS A 278 -2.72 26.09 -2.39
N ALA A 279 -2.73 24.87 -1.85
CA ALA A 279 -1.52 24.08 -1.63
C ALA A 279 -0.80 23.78 -2.95
N ALA A 280 -1.54 23.38 -3.99
CA ALA A 280 -1.00 23.14 -5.33
C ALA A 280 -0.36 24.42 -5.90
N GLN A 281 -1.10 25.53 -5.90
CA GLN A 281 -0.61 26.80 -6.46
C GLN A 281 0.61 27.31 -5.71
N LEU A 282 0.62 27.20 -4.37
CA LEU A 282 1.74 27.61 -3.55
C LEU A 282 3.00 26.78 -3.85
N LEU A 283 2.86 25.46 -3.96
CA LEU A 283 3.96 24.57 -4.35
C LEU A 283 4.47 24.93 -5.74
N LEU A 284 3.58 25.10 -6.71
CA LEU A 284 3.92 25.45 -8.09
C LEU A 284 4.65 26.80 -8.17
N CYS A 285 4.24 27.80 -7.38
CA CYS A 285 4.93 29.08 -7.28
C CYS A 285 6.33 28.96 -6.65
N LEU A 286 6.47 28.20 -5.55
CA LEU A 286 7.76 27.97 -4.89
C LEU A 286 8.77 27.26 -5.81
N LEU A 287 8.28 26.38 -6.68
CA LEU A 287 9.10 25.71 -7.69
C LEU A 287 9.49 26.64 -8.86
N GLN A 288 8.65 27.61 -9.20
CA GLN A 288 8.93 28.61 -10.25
C GLN A 288 9.92 29.69 -9.82
N GLU A 289 9.98 30.05 -8.53
CA GLU A 289 10.97 31.03 -8.01
C GLU A 289 12.41 30.54 -8.16
N ARG A 290 12.63 29.23 -8.34
CA ARG A 290 13.94 28.60 -8.55
C ARG A 290 14.49 28.69 -9.97
N LYS A 291 14.00 29.57 -10.84
CA LYS A 291 14.40 29.68 -12.27
C LYS A 291 15.92 29.90 -12.49
N ALA A 292 16.70 28.83 -12.32
CA ALA A 292 17.90 28.57 -13.08
C ALA A 292 17.44 27.81 -14.34
N PRO A 293 17.70 28.33 -15.56
CA PRO A 293 17.20 27.72 -16.79
C PRO A 293 17.72 26.28 -16.92
N GLY A 294 16.80 25.32 -16.91
CA GLY A 294 17.08 23.88 -17.13
C GLY A 294 17.22 23.00 -15.89
N MET A 295 17.23 23.54 -14.66
CA MET A 295 17.49 22.75 -13.43
C MET A 295 16.33 22.71 -12.42
N GLY A 296 15.16 23.25 -12.76
CA GLY A 296 13.98 23.27 -11.89
C GLY A 296 13.07 22.07 -12.11
N LEU A 297 12.39 21.60 -11.05
CA LEU A 297 11.34 20.58 -11.15
C LEU A 297 10.09 21.19 -11.78
N VAL A 298 9.57 20.54 -12.83
CA VAL A 298 8.35 20.97 -13.53
C VAL A 298 7.23 19.96 -13.24
N PHE A 299 6.23 20.38 -12.48
CA PHE A 299 5.07 19.54 -12.14
C PHE A 299 3.81 19.99 -12.85
N SER A 300 2.97 19.03 -13.24
CA SER A 300 1.56 19.23 -13.58
C SER A 300 0.71 18.61 -12.49
N GLY A 301 -0.40 19.24 -12.12
CA GLY A 301 -1.23 18.82 -10.99
C GLY A 301 -2.69 18.59 -11.37
N ALA A 302 -3.37 17.70 -10.66
CA ALA A 302 -4.81 17.48 -10.76
C ALA A 302 -5.44 17.35 -9.37
N VAL A 303 -6.58 18.01 -9.17
CA VAL A 303 -7.37 17.99 -7.93
C VAL A 303 -8.70 17.29 -8.21
N TYR A 304 -8.98 16.20 -7.51
CA TYR A 304 -10.19 15.38 -7.67
C TYR A 304 -10.64 14.76 -6.35
N VAL A 305 -11.88 14.27 -6.31
CA VAL A 305 -12.43 13.54 -5.17
C VAL A 305 -12.26 12.05 -5.43
N PRO A 306 -11.47 11.32 -4.62
CA PRO A 306 -11.40 9.87 -4.76
C PRO A 306 -12.73 9.22 -4.34
N ALA A 307 -13.12 8.13 -5.02
CA ALA A 307 -14.28 7.34 -4.64
C ALA A 307 -14.30 6.99 -3.13
N ARG A 308 -15.42 7.30 -2.46
CA ARG A 308 -15.60 7.06 -1.02
C ARG A 308 -16.09 5.64 -0.75
N GLY A 309 -15.46 4.98 0.22
CA GLY A 309 -15.94 3.73 0.78
C GLY A 309 -14.79 2.85 1.28
N GLN A 310 -15.05 2.10 2.34
CA GLN A 310 -14.09 1.12 2.88
C GLN A 310 -14.18 -0.24 2.16
N ASN A 311 -15.14 -0.38 1.24
CA ASN A 311 -15.35 -1.60 0.50
C ASN A 311 -14.29 -1.76 -0.60
N LEU A 312 -14.01 -3.02 -0.97
CA LEU A 312 -13.03 -3.33 -2.01
C LEU A 312 -13.35 -2.64 -3.35
N GLN A 313 -14.64 -2.51 -3.68
CA GLN A 313 -15.09 -1.87 -4.91
C GLN A 313 -14.73 -0.38 -4.97
N SER A 314 -14.93 0.37 -3.89
CA SER A 314 -14.54 1.78 -3.80
C SER A 314 -13.02 1.96 -3.81
N GLN A 315 -12.27 1.02 -3.22
CA GLN A 315 -10.79 1.04 -3.31
C GLN A 315 -10.29 0.78 -4.74
N LEU A 316 -10.86 -0.21 -5.44
CA LEU A 316 -10.53 -0.50 -6.84
C LEU A 316 -10.89 0.67 -7.74
N GLN A 317 -12.04 1.31 -7.50
CA GLN A 317 -12.46 2.48 -8.26
C GLN A 317 -11.53 3.68 -8.02
N SER A 318 -11.17 3.96 -6.77
CA SER A 318 -10.19 5.00 -6.43
C SER A 318 -8.80 4.73 -7.04
N GLN A 319 -8.38 3.46 -7.16
CA GLN A 319 -7.14 3.11 -7.87
C GLN A 319 -7.23 3.36 -9.37
N LYS A 320 -8.35 2.99 -10.01
CA LYS A 320 -8.57 3.26 -11.44
C LYS A 320 -8.61 4.76 -11.74
N GLU A 321 -9.31 5.53 -10.93
CA GLU A 321 -9.37 7.00 -11.01
C GLU A 321 -7.97 7.59 -10.88
N ARG A 322 -7.17 7.12 -9.91
CA ARG A 322 -5.77 7.53 -9.77
C ARG A 322 -4.92 7.24 -11.00
N GLN A 323 -5.02 6.05 -11.57
CA GLN A 323 -4.28 5.68 -12.77
C GLN A 323 -4.68 6.54 -13.98
N ALA A 324 -5.98 6.77 -14.17
CA ALA A 324 -6.48 7.64 -15.24
C ALA A 324 -5.96 9.08 -15.10
N VAL A 325 -5.96 9.63 -13.89
CA VAL A 325 -5.40 10.97 -13.61
C VAL A 325 -3.90 11.02 -13.89
N TRP A 326 -3.15 9.98 -13.52
CA TRP A 326 -1.72 9.88 -13.82
C TRP A 326 -1.43 9.88 -15.33
N GLU A 327 -2.20 9.12 -16.10
CA GLU A 327 -2.07 9.09 -17.56
C GLU A 327 -2.41 10.44 -18.19
N LEU A 328 -3.45 11.10 -17.70
CA LEU A 328 -3.86 12.43 -18.17
C LEU A 328 -2.78 13.48 -17.89
N LEU A 329 -2.19 13.46 -16.69
CA LEU A 329 -1.12 14.38 -16.32
C LEU A 329 0.17 14.13 -17.12
N ARG A 330 0.47 12.88 -17.45
CA ARG A 330 1.62 12.49 -18.27
C ARG A 330 1.52 13.04 -19.70
N GLN A 331 0.31 13.17 -20.24
CA GLN A 331 0.10 13.74 -21.57
C GLN A 331 0.26 15.28 -21.61
N GLN A 332 0.32 15.94 -20.46
CA GLN A 332 0.54 17.38 -20.41
C GLN A 332 1.98 17.73 -20.77
N THR A 333 2.18 18.75 -21.59
CA THR A 333 3.51 19.22 -22.02
C THR A 333 4.00 20.44 -21.23
N GLN A 334 3.12 21.03 -20.41
CA GLN A 334 3.38 22.23 -19.64
C GLN A 334 2.85 22.09 -18.21
N GLN A 335 3.39 22.92 -17.30
CA GLN A 335 2.92 23.04 -15.93
C GLN A 335 1.48 23.58 -15.91
N THR A 336 0.52 22.69 -15.68
CA THR A 336 -0.91 23.01 -15.58
C THR A 336 -1.48 22.46 -14.28
N LEU A 337 -2.46 23.15 -13.71
CA LEU A 337 -3.26 22.63 -12.61
C LEU A 337 -4.67 22.34 -13.12
N LEU A 338 -5.13 21.11 -12.95
CA LEU A 338 -6.44 20.63 -13.39
C LEU A 338 -7.36 20.43 -12.20
N LEU A 339 -8.63 20.75 -12.38
CA LEU A 339 -9.68 20.57 -11.38
C LEU A 339 -10.79 19.72 -11.99
N ASP A 340 -11.18 18.65 -11.28
CA ASP A 340 -12.31 17.82 -11.68
C ASP A 340 -13.61 18.64 -11.65
N GLY A 341 -14.18 18.85 -12.84
CA GLY A 341 -15.40 19.61 -13.03
C GLY A 341 -16.67 18.92 -12.56
N GLN A 342 -16.66 17.60 -12.41
CA GLN A 342 -17.84 16.84 -12.00
C GLN A 342 -17.99 16.81 -10.49
N ASN A 343 -16.87 16.65 -9.76
CA ASN A 343 -16.91 16.44 -8.33
C ASN A 343 -16.32 17.61 -7.53
N CYS A 344 -15.32 18.34 -8.02
CA CYS A 344 -14.64 19.40 -7.27
C CYS A 344 -15.08 20.83 -7.63
N ALA A 345 -15.70 21.05 -8.78
CA ALA A 345 -16.12 22.37 -9.26
C ALA A 345 -17.43 22.86 -8.62
N THR A 346 -17.48 22.89 -7.29
CA THR A 346 -18.59 23.51 -6.55
C THR A 346 -18.65 25.00 -6.85
N SER A 347 -19.85 25.60 -6.79
CA SER A 347 -20.09 27.03 -6.99
C SER A 347 -19.18 27.92 -6.12
N GLN A 348 -18.93 27.53 -4.87
CA GLN A 348 -18.01 28.23 -3.96
C GLN A 348 -16.54 28.14 -4.39
N THR A 349 -16.11 27.01 -4.96
CA THR A 349 -14.73 26.82 -5.44
C THR A 349 -14.52 27.65 -6.70
N LEU A 350 -15.44 27.55 -7.67
CA LEU A 350 -15.41 28.30 -8.93
C LEU A 350 -15.45 29.82 -8.73
N GLN A 351 -16.12 30.31 -7.68
CA GLN A 351 -16.10 31.73 -7.32
C GLN A 351 -14.77 32.22 -6.77
N ARG A 352 -13.86 31.34 -6.37
CA ARG A 352 -12.58 31.72 -5.73
C ARG A 352 -11.37 31.47 -6.64
N ILE A 353 -11.54 30.73 -7.72
CA ILE A 353 -10.48 30.37 -8.68
C ILE A 353 -10.74 30.99 -10.04
N ARG A 354 -9.66 31.18 -10.81
CA ARG A 354 -9.73 31.56 -12.23
C ARG A 354 -9.49 30.31 -13.06
N THR A 355 -10.50 29.88 -13.80
CA THR A 355 -10.42 28.75 -14.73
C THR A 355 -10.36 29.24 -16.18
N ARG A 356 -9.63 28.50 -17.01
CA ARG A 356 -9.66 28.68 -18.47
C ARG A 356 -10.87 27.95 -19.03
N GLN A 357 -11.54 28.53 -20.03
CA GLN A 357 -12.74 27.93 -20.66
C GLN A 357 -12.45 26.61 -21.42
N ALA A 358 -11.17 26.25 -21.61
CA ALA A 358 -10.80 25.00 -22.26
C ALA A 358 -10.92 23.83 -21.26
N LEU A 359 -11.85 22.92 -21.55
CA LEU A 359 -11.99 21.65 -20.83
C LEU A 359 -10.99 20.63 -21.40
N VAL A 360 -10.17 20.04 -20.53
CA VAL A 360 -9.34 18.88 -20.89
C VAL A 360 -10.20 17.64 -20.71
N ASP A 361 -10.26 16.79 -21.73
CA ASP A 361 -11.04 15.53 -21.73
C ASP A 361 -12.53 15.72 -21.36
N GLY A 362 -13.10 16.89 -21.69
CA GLY A 362 -14.52 17.22 -21.53
C GLY A 362 -15.00 17.55 -20.11
N HIS A 363 -14.21 17.29 -19.06
CA HIS A 363 -14.63 17.50 -17.67
C HIS A 363 -13.58 18.11 -16.74
N TRP A 364 -12.32 18.28 -17.17
CA TRP A 364 -11.30 18.92 -16.35
C TRP A 364 -11.17 20.41 -16.66
N PHE A 365 -11.29 21.25 -15.63
CA PHE A 365 -11.02 22.67 -15.75
C PHE A 365 -9.53 22.96 -15.54
N VAL A 366 -8.92 23.71 -16.44
CA VAL A 366 -7.57 24.26 -16.22
C VAL A 366 -7.67 25.45 -15.28
N VAL A 367 -6.96 25.40 -14.15
CA VAL A 367 -6.87 26.47 -13.16
C VAL A 367 -5.67 27.36 -13.51
N ASP A 368 -5.96 28.59 -13.92
CA ASP A 368 -4.93 29.60 -14.25
C ASP A 368 -4.42 30.34 -13.01
N GLY A 369 -5.20 30.34 -11.92
CA GLY A 369 -4.79 30.93 -10.64
C GLY A 369 -5.97 31.19 -9.70
N LEU A 370 -5.72 31.96 -8.64
CA LEU A 370 -6.75 32.39 -7.70
C LEU A 370 -7.38 33.72 -8.16
N GLN A 371 -8.56 34.03 -7.62
CA GLN A 371 -9.11 35.39 -7.78
C GLN A 371 -8.24 36.44 -7.04
N PRO A 372 -8.19 37.70 -7.52
CA PRO A 372 -7.34 38.76 -6.95
C PRO A 372 -7.54 39.00 -5.46
N SER A 373 -8.77 38.81 -4.96
CA SER A 373 -9.14 38.91 -3.54
C SER A 373 -8.41 37.90 -2.65
N TYR A 374 -8.00 36.75 -3.20
CA TYR A 374 -7.32 35.67 -2.48
C TYR A 374 -5.82 35.57 -2.80
N GLU A 375 -5.35 36.21 -3.87
CA GLU A 375 -3.90 36.28 -4.20
C GLU A 375 -3.08 36.97 -3.09
N GLY A 376 -3.66 37.99 -2.42
CA GLY A 376 -3.01 38.67 -1.30
C GLY A 376 -2.78 37.77 -0.09
N LEU A 377 -3.62 36.75 0.10
CA LEU A 377 -3.45 35.75 1.17
C LEU A 377 -2.32 34.79 0.80
N LEU A 378 -2.26 34.33 -0.45
CA LEU A 378 -1.22 33.41 -0.90
C LEU A 378 0.18 34.05 -0.81
N LYS A 379 0.32 35.33 -1.16
CA LYS A 379 1.59 36.08 -1.00
C LYS A 379 2.05 36.17 0.45
N LYS A 380 1.14 36.44 1.39
CA LYS A 380 1.46 36.47 2.83
C LYS A 380 1.90 35.10 3.35
N GLN A 381 1.24 34.04 2.92
CA GLN A 381 1.57 32.66 3.30
C GLN A 381 2.94 32.22 2.73
N LEU A 382 3.24 32.60 1.50
CA LEU A 382 4.55 32.37 0.88
C LEU A 382 5.67 33.08 1.66
N GLN A 383 5.45 34.33 2.06
CA GLN A 383 6.40 35.09 2.88
C GLN A 383 6.61 34.45 4.26
N GLN A 384 5.55 33.92 4.89
CA GLN A 384 5.64 33.25 6.18
C GLN A 384 6.47 31.95 6.10
N LEU A 385 6.30 31.14 5.05
CA LEU A 385 7.11 29.94 4.83
C LEU A 385 8.59 30.26 4.58
N GLN A 386 8.88 31.31 3.83
CA GLN A 386 10.25 31.77 3.61
C GLN A 386 10.89 32.30 4.90
N THR A 387 10.12 32.97 5.76
CA THR A 387 10.61 33.48 7.06
C THR A 387 10.89 32.33 8.04
N ASN A 388 10.07 31.27 8.03
CA ASN A 388 10.28 30.09 8.88
C ASN A 388 11.51 29.27 8.46
N LYS A 389 11.83 29.25 7.16
CA LYS A 389 13.07 28.64 6.63
C LYS A 389 14.34 29.35 7.11
N ALA A 390 14.26 30.64 7.47
CA ALA A 390 15.40 31.40 7.99
C ALA A 390 15.69 31.14 9.48
N LEU A 391 14.74 30.57 10.24
CA LEU A 391 14.90 30.37 11.69
C LEU A 391 15.50 29.01 12.07
N HIS A 392 15.51 28.03 11.15
CA HIS A 392 16.19 26.75 11.31
C HIS A 392 17.03 26.43 10.06
N PRO A 393 18.26 26.94 9.97
CA PRO A 393 19.22 26.47 8.97
C PRO A 393 19.76 25.10 9.40
N ALA A 394 19.43 24.07 8.60
CA ALA A 394 20.00 22.72 8.52
C ALA A 394 20.15 21.92 9.83
#